data_AF-A0A955BGG5-F1
#
_entry.id   AF-A0A955BGG5-F1
#
_cell.length_a   1.000
_cell.length_b   1.000
_cell.length_c   1.000
_cell.angle_alpha   90.00
_cell.angle_beta   90.00
_cell.angle_gamma   90.00
#
_symmetry.space_group_name_H-M   'P 1'
#
loop_
_entity.id
_entity.type
_entity.pdbx_description
1 polymer ?
#
loop_
_entity_poly.entity_id
_entity_poly.type
_entity_poly.pdbx_seq_one_letter_code
_entity_poly.pdbx_strand_id
1 'polypeptide(L)'
;MSGERMNASDYLPMALSRFANKYCVSCHGPAKQEGRVRLDHLPADSREPHAAQLLSQIHIQLRDGLMPPDDAPQPSRAELREVVSGLDQVLASLRPPGQLTEDQLPNKGNLVPHGLLFGTPVSLPTASPARVWRLNSDSYLQMLRGVYRSSRIKDEVVEPFALIPDRGFKDYAALYSLDEPTTEILLRNAAIIVNRQCEYELKDGAIKPKGWDTVREFVALMDPELSPTRDQIDKAVELQYRLAIGRVPTREQL
;
A
#
# COMPACT_ATOMS: atom_id res chain seq x y z
N MET A 1 -10.71 -30.22 -20.12
CA MET A 1 -9.94 -30.30 -18.87
C MET A 1 -8.54 -29.80 -19.15
N SER A 2 -8.36 -28.48 -19.14
CA SER A 2 -7.05 -27.84 -19.28
C SER A 2 -6.32 -27.98 -17.95
N GLY A 3 -5.37 -28.92 -17.87
CA GLY A 3 -4.50 -29.06 -16.72
C GLY A 3 -3.57 -27.86 -16.63
N GLU A 4 -3.90 -26.92 -15.77
CA GLU A 4 -3.04 -25.80 -15.42
C GLU A 4 -1.76 -26.36 -14.80
N ARG A 5 -0.60 -26.02 -15.39
CA ARG A 5 0.70 -26.45 -14.84
C ARG A 5 0.92 -25.73 -13.51
N MET A 6 0.95 -26.49 -12.42
CA MET A 6 1.22 -25.96 -11.07
C MET A 6 2.69 -25.51 -10.96
N ASN A 7 2.91 -24.34 -10.35
CA ASN A 7 4.22 -23.78 -10.05
C ASN A 7 4.79 -24.38 -8.76
N ALA A 8 6.12 -24.44 -8.65
CA ALA A 8 6.79 -24.96 -7.47
C ALA A 8 6.47 -24.18 -6.18
N SER A 9 6.13 -22.89 -6.29
CA SER A 9 5.72 -22.02 -5.19
C SER A 9 4.36 -22.41 -4.57
N ASP A 10 3.57 -23.20 -5.30
CA ASP A 10 2.22 -23.56 -4.89
C ASP A 10 2.23 -24.67 -3.84
N TYR A 11 3.36 -25.37 -3.70
CA TYR A 11 3.51 -26.49 -2.79
C TYR A 11 4.19 -26.10 -1.49
N LEU A 12 3.82 -26.79 -0.42
CA LEU A 12 4.54 -26.66 0.84
C LEU A 12 6.00 -27.10 0.70
N PRO A 13 6.95 -26.38 1.32
CA PRO A 13 8.33 -26.79 1.34
C PRO A 13 8.45 -28.14 2.06
N MET A 14 9.10 -29.13 1.45
CA MET A 14 9.38 -30.42 2.11
C MET A 14 10.15 -30.25 3.44
N ALA A 15 10.92 -29.15 3.57
CA ALA A 15 11.58 -28.77 4.82
C ALA A 15 10.58 -28.51 5.96
N LEU A 16 9.42 -27.90 5.67
CA LEU A 16 8.39 -27.62 6.66
C LEU A 16 7.80 -28.91 7.25
N SER A 17 7.47 -29.90 6.41
CA SER A 17 6.92 -31.17 6.90
C SER A 17 7.92 -31.91 7.81
N ARG A 18 9.21 -31.92 7.45
CA ARG A 18 10.26 -32.51 8.31
C ARG A 18 10.42 -31.76 9.63
N PHE A 19 10.37 -30.44 9.57
CA PHE A 19 10.47 -29.57 10.74
C PHE A 19 9.28 -29.78 11.70
N ALA A 20 8.05 -29.74 11.17
CA ALA A 20 6.83 -29.92 11.95
C ALA A 20 6.80 -31.29 12.66
N ASN A 21 7.22 -32.35 11.97
CA ASN A 21 7.31 -33.68 12.58
C ASN A 21 8.30 -33.75 13.75
N LYS A 22 9.41 -33.01 13.67
CA LYS A 22 10.45 -33.00 14.70
C LYS A 22 10.10 -32.12 15.91
N TYR A 23 9.46 -30.97 15.68
CA TYR A 23 9.33 -29.92 16.69
C TYR A 23 7.89 -29.57 17.08
N CYS A 24 6.88 -29.96 16.29
CA CYS A 24 5.50 -29.48 16.47
C CYS A 24 4.50 -30.61 16.78
N VAL A 25 4.64 -31.77 16.14
CA VAL A 25 3.64 -32.86 16.17
C VAL A 25 3.46 -33.47 17.58
N SER A 26 4.42 -33.34 18.49
CA SER A 26 4.25 -33.80 19.88
C SER A 26 3.12 -33.07 20.62
N CYS A 27 2.88 -31.80 20.29
CA CYS A 27 1.86 -30.94 20.93
C CYS A 27 0.68 -30.62 19.99
N HIS A 28 0.90 -30.70 18.68
CA HIS A 28 -0.07 -30.42 17.62
C HIS A 28 -0.33 -31.65 16.72
N GLY A 29 -0.31 -32.85 17.30
CA GLY A 29 -0.54 -34.11 16.59
C GLY A 29 -1.93 -34.70 16.84
N PRO A 30 -2.13 -36.00 16.54
CA PRO A 30 -3.40 -36.66 16.83
C PRO A 30 -3.63 -36.85 18.34
N ALA A 31 -2.56 -37.00 19.13
CA ALA A 31 -2.63 -37.24 20.57
C ALA A 31 -2.87 -35.97 21.40
N LYS A 32 -2.34 -34.83 20.95
CA LYS A 32 -2.47 -33.51 21.60
C LYS A 32 -2.69 -32.46 20.52
N GLN A 33 -3.63 -31.54 20.75
CA GLN A 33 -4.01 -30.50 19.79
C GLN A 33 -4.03 -29.14 20.50
N GLU A 34 -2.86 -28.73 20.99
CA GLU A 34 -2.72 -27.44 21.65
C GLU A 34 -3.15 -26.30 20.72
N GLY A 35 -3.88 -25.33 21.26
CA GLY A 35 -4.46 -24.25 20.47
C GLY A 35 -5.53 -24.69 19.45
N ARG A 36 -6.01 -25.94 19.49
CA ARG A 36 -6.90 -26.55 18.48
C ARG A 36 -6.30 -26.59 17.08
N VAL A 37 -4.96 -26.67 17.00
CA VAL A 37 -4.21 -26.76 15.74
C VAL A 37 -3.64 -28.16 15.61
N ARG A 38 -3.76 -28.75 14.41
CA ARG A 38 -3.07 -29.99 14.05
C ARG A 38 -2.08 -29.77 12.91
N LEU A 39 -0.88 -30.33 13.06
CA LEU A 39 0.27 -30.16 12.17
C LEU A 39 0.86 -31.52 11.71
N ASP A 40 0.20 -32.63 12.05
CA ASP A 40 0.53 -33.98 11.58
C ASP A 40 0.13 -34.20 10.11
N HIS A 41 -0.85 -33.43 9.62
CA HIS A 41 -1.28 -33.43 8.23
C HIS A 41 -1.34 -31.99 7.71
N LEU A 42 -0.22 -31.52 7.17
CA LEU A 42 -0.18 -30.23 6.47
C LEU A 42 -0.78 -30.40 5.05
N PRO A 43 -1.59 -29.42 4.57
CA PRO A 43 -2.11 -29.44 3.19
C PRO A 43 -0.99 -29.49 2.16
N ALA A 44 -1.21 -30.10 0.99
CA ALA A 44 -0.16 -30.15 -0.04
C ALA A 44 -0.07 -28.84 -0.84
N ASP A 45 -1.22 -28.22 -1.11
CA ASP A 45 -1.37 -26.99 -1.87
C ASP A 45 -1.52 -25.80 -0.92
N SER A 46 -0.57 -24.87 -1.00
CA SER A 46 -0.52 -23.65 -0.21
C SER A 46 -1.58 -22.61 -0.60
N ARG A 47 -2.20 -22.73 -1.79
CA ARG A 47 -3.25 -21.82 -2.28
C ARG A 47 -4.61 -22.07 -1.65
N GLU A 48 -4.81 -23.24 -1.06
CA GLU A 48 -6.04 -23.50 -0.32
C GLU A 48 -6.19 -22.44 0.78
N PRO A 49 -7.33 -21.73 0.89
CA PRO A 49 -7.46 -20.62 1.83
C PRO A 49 -7.13 -21.00 3.28
N HIS A 50 -7.47 -22.22 3.70
CA HIS A 50 -7.14 -22.74 5.02
C HIS A 50 -5.64 -23.04 5.17
N ALA A 51 -4.98 -23.54 4.12
CA ALA A 51 -3.54 -23.79 4.10
C ALA A 51 -2.77 -22.46 4.22
N ALA A 52 -3.11 -21.47 3.40
CA ALA A 52 -2.47 -20.15 3.45
C ALA A 52 -2.57 -19.52 4.84
N GLN A 53 -3.74 -19.60 5.47
CA GLN A 53 -3.96 -19.09 6.82
C GLN A 53 -3.12 -19.85 7.87
N LEU A 54 -3.11 -21.19 7.82
CA LEU A 54 -2.32 -22.03 8.72
C LEU A 54 -0.83 -21.73 8.58
N LEU A 55 -0.32 -21.62 7.36
CA LEU A 55 1.08 -21.30 7.09
C LEU A 55 1.46 -19.92 7.60
N SER A 56 0.57 -18.93 7.46
CA SER A 56 0.81 -17.59 8.02
C SER A 56 0.92 -17.64 9.54
N GLN A 57 0.11 -18.45 10.22
CA GLN A 57 0.19 -18.63 11.67
C GLN A 57 1.48 -19.34 12.10
N ILE A 58 1.83 -20.45 11.44
CA ILE A 58 3.09 -21.16 11.70
C ILE A 58 4.28 -20.21 11.49
N HIS A 59 4.28 -19.46 10.39
CA HIS A 59 5.32 -18.50 10.07
C HIS A 59 5.53 -17.48 11.18
N ILE A 60 4.45 -16.83 11.64
CA ILE A 60 4.50 -15.84 12.74
C ILE A 60 5.08 -16.48 14.01
N GLN A 61 4.57 -17.64 14.42
CA GLN A 61 5.02 -18.30 15.65
C GLN A 61 6.53 -18.68 15.61
N LEU A 62 7.01 -19.18 14.47
CA LEU A 62 8.41 -19.56 14.30
C LEU A 62 9.33 -18.34 14.21
N ARG A 63 8.93 -17.34 13.42
CA ARG A 63 9.70 -16.10 13.22
C ARG A 63 9.85 -15.31 14.52
N ASP A 64 8.78 -15.25 15.31
CA ASP A 64 8.76 -14.54 16.59
C ASP A 64 9.39 -15.34 17.73
N GLY A 65 9.83 -16.58 17.47
CA GLY A 65 10.43 -17.46 18.47
C GLY A 65 9.45 -17.89 19.57
N LEU A 66 8.14 -17.85 19.28
CA LEU A 66 7.09 -18.25 20.21
C LEU A 66 6.83 -19.76 20.19
N MET A 67 7.26 -20.44 19.12
CA MET A 67 7.20 -21.89 18.98
C MET A 67 8.53 -22.44 18.49
N PRO A 68 8.95 -23.63 18.98
CA PRO A 68 8.34 -24.41 20.08
C PRO A 68 8.42 -23.68 21.44
N PRO A 69 7.60 -24.06 22.44
CA PRO A 69 7.69 -23.46 23.77
C PRO A 69 9.03 -23.79 24.46
N ASP A 70 9.40 -23.00 25.48
CA ASP A 70 10.71 -23.10 26.16
C ASP A 70 11.00 -24.49 26.77
N ASP A 71 9.97 -25.26 27.09
CA ASP A 71 10.04 -26.62 27.65
C ASP A 71 10.08 -27.74 26.59
N ALA A 72 10.06 -27.39 25.30
CA ALA A 72 10.14 -28.31 24.17
C ALA A 72 11.50 -28.25 23.46
N PRO A 73 11.87 -29.29 22.67
CA PRO A 73 13.09 -29.26 21.87
C PRO A 73 13.12 -28.06 20.93
N GLN A 74 14.15 -27.21 21.07
CA GLN A 74 14.31 -26.01 20.27
C GLN A 74 15.09 -26.28 18.97
N PRO A 75 14.67 -25.73 17.83
CA PRO A 75 15.42 -25.85 16.58
C PRO A 75 16.73 -25.07 16.63
N SER A 76 17.71 -25.51 15.85
CA SER A 76 18.90 -24.68 15.62
C SER A 76 18.53 -23.41 14.85
N ARG A 77 19.34 -22.34 15.00
CA ARG A 77 19.15 -21.09 14.24
C ARG A 77 19.20 -21.31 12.72
N ALA A 78 19.90 -22.34 12.26
CA ALA A 78 19.99 -22.70 10.85
C ALA A 78 18.68 -23.35 10.35
N GLU A 79 18.17 -24.35 11.07
CA GLU A 79 16.89 -25.00 10.75
C GLU A 79 15.73 -24.00 10.76
N LEU A 80 15.68 -23.13 11.79
CA LEU A 80 14.63 -22.13 11.89
C LEU A 80 14.68 -21.14 10.72
N ARG A 81 15.87 -20.66 10.35
CA ARG A 81 16.04 -19.73 9.22
C ARG A 81 15.65 -20.35 7.89
N GLU A 82 16.00 -21.62 7.66
CA GLU A 82 15.64 -22.34 6.43
C GLU A 82 14.11 -22.44 6.28
N VAL A 83 13.42 -22.85 7.35
CA VAL A 83 11.96 -23.03 7.30
C VAL A 83 11.23 -21.71 7.21
N VAL A 84 11.64 -20.69 7.98
CA VAL A 84 11.06 -19.34 7.91
C VAL A 84 11.25 -18.76 6.52
N SER A 85 12.45 -18.85 5.93
CA SER A 85 12.70 -18.35 4.57
C SER A 85 11.90 -19.09 3.49
N GLY A 86 11.68 -20.40 3.65
CA GLY A 86 10.80 -21.15 2.76
C GLY A 86 9.34 -20.71 2.87
N LEU A 87 8.85 -20.48 4.09
CA LEU A 87 7.52 -19.95 4.35
C LEU A 87 7.35 -18.53 3.81
N ASP A 88 8.36 -17.66 3.95
CA ASP A 88 8.37 -16.31 3.38
C ASP A 88 8.15 -16.34 1.87
N GLN A 89 8.85 -17.21 1.15
CA GLN A 89 8.75 -17.33 -0.30
C GLN A 89 7.35 -17.80 -0.74
N VAL A 90 6.82 -18.83 -0.08
CA VAL A 90 5.47 -19.35 -0.36
C VAL A 90 4.43 -18.28 -0.07
N LEU A 91 4.45 -17.70 1.13
CA LEU A 91 3.47 -16.68 1.51
C LEU A 91 3.59 -15.42 0.64
N ALA A 92 4.78 -15.00 0.23
CA ALA A 92 4.96 -13.88 -0.68
C ALA A 92 4.33 -14.16 -2.06
N SER A 93 4.42 -15.40 -2.56
CA SER A 93 3.82 -15.80 -3.84
C SER A 93 2.28 -15.81 -3.81
N LEU A 94 1.69 -15.98 -2.62
CA LEU A 94 0.23 -15.98 -2.43
C LEU A 94 -0.35 -14.57 -2.24
N ARG A 95 0.49 -13.56 -2.02
CA ARG A 95 0.06 -12.20 -1.68
C ARG A 95 -0.09 -11.33 -2.92
N PRO A 96 -1.09 -10.42 -2.94
CA PRO A 96 -1.06 -9.28 -3.84
C PRO A 96 0.21 -8.43 -3.62
N PRO A 97 0.85 -7.95 -4.70
CA PRO A 97 1.99 -7.04 -4.57
C PRO A 97 1.66 -5.82 -3.71
N GLY A 98 2.56 -5.47 -2.79
CA GLY A 98 2.46 -4.24 -1.98
C GLY A 98 1.61 -4.35 -0.71
N GLN A 99 1.03 -5.52 -0.40
CA GLN A 99 0.31 -5.72 0.86
C GLN A 99 1.27 -6.16 1.98
N LEU A 100 1.29 -5.44 3.10
CA LEU A 100 2.00 -5.87 4.30
C LEU A 100 1.36 -7.12 4.90
N THR A 101 2.17 -8.01 5.44
CA THR A 101 1.68 -9.04 6.35
C THR A 101 1.66 -8.60 7.79
N GLU A 102 0.87 -9.31 8.59
CA GLU A 102 0.74 -9.08 10.03
C GLU A 102 2.11 -8.94 10.71
N ASP A 103 3.05 -9.74 10.24
CA ASP A 103 4.39 -9.87 10.75
C ASP A 103 5.25 -8.61 10.38
N GLN A 104 4.93 -7.93 9.28
CA GLN A 104 5.57 -6.69 8.80
C GLN A 104 4.90 -5.41 9.33
N LEU A 105 3.86 -5.54 10.16
CA LEU A 105 3.17 -4.38 10.69
C LEU A 105 4.09 -3.59 11.64
N PRO A 106 4.03 -2.25 11.62
CA PRO A 106 4.88 -1.41 12.47
C PRO A 106 4.75 -1.70 13.97
N ASN A 107 3.58 -2.16 14.43
CA ASN A 107 3.34 -2.52 15.82
C ASN A 107 4.07 -3.80 16.27
N LYS A 108 4.62 -4.59 15.35
CA LYS A 108 5.44 -5.78 15.64
C LYS A 108 6.90 -5.45 15.95
N GLY A 109 7.28 -4.16 15.97
CA GLY A 109 8.65 -3.73 16.30
C GLY A 109 9.19 -4.28 17.63
N ASN A 110 8.32 -4.53 18.61
CA ASN A 110 8.70 -5.11 19.90
C ASN A 110 9.15 -6.58 19.83
N LEU A 111 8.88 -7.27 18.72
CA LEU A 111 9.29 -8.66 18.49
C LEU A 111 10.68 -8.75 17.86
N VAL A 112 11.26 -7.60 17.47
CA VAL A 112 12.64 -7.55 16.98
C VAL A 112 13.60 -7.72 18.17
N PRO A 113 14.52 -8.70 18.15
CA PRO A 113 15.49 -8.87 19.23
C PRO A 113 16.30 -7.59 19.48
N HIS A 114 16.29 -7.11 20.73
CA HIS A 114 16.97 -5.86 21.14
C HIS A 114 18.47 -5.84 20.76
N GLY A 115 19.15 -6.99 20.79
CA GLY A 115 20.56 -7.09 20.40
C GLY A 115 20.82 -6.81 18.91
N LEU A 116 19.82 -6.93 18.04
CA LEU A 116 19.93 -6.54 16.63
C LEU A 116 19.78 -5.02 16.44
N LEU A 117 18.98 -4.37 17.28
CA LEU A 117 18.71 -2.93 17.21
C LEU A 117 19.79 -2.09 17.91
N PHE A 118 20.32 -2.60 19.03
CA PHE A 118 21.18 -1.87 19.96
C PHE A 118 22.56 -2.52 20.17
N GLY A 119 22.85 -3.62 19.47
CA GLY A 119 24.14 -4.30 19.55
C GLY A 119 25.19 -3.67 18.65
N THR A 120 26.07 -4.50 18.10
CA THR A 120 27.09 -4.03 17.16
C THR A 120 26.43 -3.49 15.89
N PRO A 121 26.73 -2.25 15.46
CA PRO A 121 26.19 -1.69 14.23
C PRO A 121 26.48 -2.62 13.07
N VAL A 122 25.44 -3.13 12.43
CA VAL A 122 25.61 -3.93 11.23
C VAL A 122 25.94 -2.96 10.09
N SER A 123 27.07 -3.19 9.39
CA SER A 123 27.40 -2.45 8.17
C SER A 123 26.60 -3.02 6.98
N LEU A 124 25.28 -2.92 7.08
CA LEU A 124 24.39 -3.17 5.94
C LEU A 124 24.08 -1.84 5.26
N PRO A 125 23.88 -1.84 3.93
CA PRO A 125 23.31 -0.69 3.24
C PRO A 125 22.01 -0.27 3.93
N THR A 126 21.80 1.04 4.05
CA THR A 126 20.56 1.59 4.63
C THR A 126 19.38 1.07 3.81
N ALA A 127 18.64 0.10 4.35
CA ALA A 127 17.60 -0.63 3.63
C ALA A 127 16.25 0.09 3.67
N SER A 128 16.24 1.41 3.49
CA SER A 128 15.00 2.12 3.22
C SER A 128 14.71 1.98 1.73
N PRO A 129 13.79 1.11 1.27
CA PRO A 129 13.41 1.07 -0.13
C PRO A 129 12.91 2.45 -0.58
N ALA A 130 13.04 2.74 -1.87
CA ALA A 130 12.37 3.89 -2.45
C ALA A 130 10.88 3.80 -2.16
N ARG A 131 10.32 4.84 -1.54
CA ARG A 131 8.89 4.90 -1.19
C ARG A 131 8.28 6.19 -1.72
N VAL A 132 7.04 6.09 -2.18
CA VAL A 132 6.23 7.27 -2.46
C VAL A 132 5.79 7.84 -1.12
N TRP A 133 6.16 9.09 -0.85
CA TRP A 133 5.66 9.81 0.32
C TRP A 133 4.21 10.20 0.05
N ARG A 134 3.29 9.63 0.82
CA ARG A 134 1.90 10.09 0.81
C ARG A 134 1.84 11.46 1.47
N LEU A 135 1.08 12.37 0.87
CA LEU A 135 0.69 13.60 1.53
C LEU A 135 -0.31 13.23 2.63
N ASN A 136 -0.03 13.61 3.88
CA ASN A 136 -1.05 13.55 4.93
C ASN A 136 -2.20 14.53 4.59
N SER A 137 -3.35 14.39 5.27
CA SER A 137 -4.52 15.25 5.03
C SER A 137 -4.19 16.74 4.97
N ASP A 138 -3.42 17.24 5.95
CA ASP A 138 -3.01 18.65 5.98
C ASP A 138 -2.17 19.04 4.77
N SER A 139 -1.21 18.20 4.38
CA SER A 139 -0.35 18.43 3.22
C SER A 139 -1.14 18.41 1.92
N TYR A 140 -2.14 17.52 1.80
CA TYR A 140 -3.06 17.50 0.68
C TYR A 140 -3.88 18.81 0.61
N LEU A 141 -4.47 19.25 1.72
CA LEU A 141 -5.22 20.51 1.77
C LEU A 141 -4.32 21.73 1.49
N GLN A 142 -3.06 21.73 1.94
CA GLN A 142 -2.11 22.79 1.60
C GLN A 142 -1.74 22.77 0.11
N MET A 143 -1.53 21.59 -0.48
CA MET A 143 -1.33 21.45 -1.93
C MET A 143 -2.51 22.01 -2.70
N LEU A 144 -3.75 21.77 -2.23
CA LEU A 144 -4.95 22.30 -2.87
C LEU A 144 -4.99 23.83 -2.91
N ARG A 145 -4.37 24.53 -1.96
CA ARG A 145 -4.28 26.00 -2.00
C ARG A 145 -3.45 26.53 -3.16
N GLY A 146 -2.56 25.70 -3.74
CA GLY A 146 -1.78 26.05 -4.93
C GLY A 146 -2.60 26.01 -6.23
N VAL A 147 -3.59 25.12 -6.30
CA VAL A 147 -4.47 24.95 -7.47
C VAL A 147 -5.81 25.68 -7.33
N TYR A 148 -6.21 25.99 -6.10
CA TYR A 148 -7.48 26.61 -5.76
C TYR A 148 -7.24 27.75 -4.77
N ARG A 149 -7.52 28.98 -5.20
CA ARG A 149 -7.05 30.18 -4.50
C ARG A 149 -7.93 30.53 -3.30
N SER A 150 -9.19 30.12 -3.30
CA SER A 150 -10.15 30.37 -2.25
C SER A 150 -9.93 29.44 -1.06
N SER A 151 -9.95 30.01 0.13
CA SER A 151 -9.82 29.27 1.38
C SER A 151 -11.00 28.35 1.67
N ARG A 152 -12.08 28.38 0.87
CA ARG A 152 -13.29 27.55 1.03
C ARG A 152 -13.20 26.19 0.37
N ILE A 153 -12.13 25.86 -0.34
CA ILE A 153 -11.99 24.56 -1.01
C ILE A 153 -12.21 23.38 -0.07
N LYS A 154 -11.75 23.50 1.18
CA LYS A 154 -11.91 22.50 2.24
C LYS A 154 -13.37 22.14 2.54
N ASP A 155 -14.31 23.02 2.20
CA ASP A 155 -15.75 22.82 2.41
C ASP A 155 -16.40 22.11 1.20
N GLU A 156 -15.70 22.03 0.06
CA GLU A 156 -16.20 21.44 -1.20
C GLU A 156 -15.55 20.07 -1.50
N VAL A 157 -14.28 19.89 -1.13
CA VAL A 157 -13.55 18.62 -1.33
C VAL A 157 -13.70 17.66 -0.16
N VAL A 158 -13.53 16.36 -0.45
CA VAL A 158 -13.46 15.32 0.57
C VAL A 158 -12.00 14.89 0.74
N GLU A 159 -11.52 14.76 1.97
CA GLU A 159 -10.16 14.26 2.22
C GLU A 159 -10.02 12.79 1.76
N PRO A 160 -9.15 12.48 0.80
CA PRO A 160 -9.01 11.12 0.27
C PRO A 160 -8.16 10.20 1.16
N PHE A 161 -7.39 10.75 2.09
CA PHE A 161 -6.35 10.01 2.83
C PHE A 161 -6.63 9.95 4.33
N ALA A 162 -7.78 9.37 4.70
CA ALA A 162 -8.10 9.15 6.11
C ALA A 162 -7.09 8.22 6.77
N LEU A 163 -6.68 8.56 8.00
CA LEU A 163 -5.77 7.74 8.79
C LEU A 163 -6.53 6.62 9.51
N ILE A 164 -5.88 5.46 9.64
CA ILE A 164 -6.40 4.32 10.41
C ILE A 164 -6.58 4.77 11.88
N PRO A 165 -7.70 4.44 12.55
CA PRO A 165 -8.02 4.92 13.89
C PRO A 165 -7.24 4.18 15.00
N ASP A 166 -5.97 3.83 14.76
CA ASP A 166 -5.15 3.06 15.71
C ASP A 166 -4.40 3.95 16.71
N ARG A 167 -3.70 3.36 17.70
CA ARG A 167 -2.84 4.13 18.64
C ARG A 167 -1.42 4.31 18.09
N GLY A 168 -0.76 5.41 18.46
CA GLY A 168 0.64 5.68 18.09
C GLY A 168 0.79 6.42 16.76
N PHE A 169 1.92 6.21 16.08
CA PHE A 169 2.16 6.71 14.72
C PHE A 169 1.23 6.00 13.73
N LYS A 170 0.70 6.72 12.75
CA LYS A 170 -0.37 6.22 11.84
C LYS A 170 -0.04 6.41 10.38
N ASP A 171 1.00 7.16 10.06
CA ASP A 171 1.37 7.64 8.73
C ASP A 171 2.31 6.68 7.99
N TYR A 172 2.30 5.40 8.37
CA TYR A 172 3.09 4.37 7.71
C TYR A 172 2.58 4.13 6.28
N ALA A 173 3.37 4.54 5.28
CA ALA A 173 3.00 4.44 3.87
C ALA A 173 2.54 3.03 3.44
N ALA A 174 3.12 1.98 4.02
CA ALA A 174 2.83 0.59 3.69
C ALA A 174 1.52 0.05 4.30
N LEU A 175 0.90 0.74 5.26
CA LEU A 175 -0.40 0.35 5.83
C LEU A 175 -1.59 0.78 4.97
N TYR A 176 -1.36 1.63 3.96
CA TYR A 176 -2.42 2.15 3.12
C TYR A 176 -2.17 1.73 1.67
N SER A 177 -3.17 1.13 1.06
CA SER A 177 -3.28 0.98 -0.40
C SER A 177 -4.10 2.14 -0.98
N LEU A 178 -3.93 2.44 -2.27
CA LEU A 178 -4.90 3.26 -3.00
C LEU A 178 -5.91 2.27 -3.58
N ASP A 179 -7.13 2.29 -3.05
CA ASP A 179 -8.23 1.51 -3.56
C ASP A 179 -9.08 2.33 -4.54
N GLU A 180 -10.05 1.66 -5.14
CA GLU A 180 -11.00 2.27 -6.07
C GLU A 180 -11.76 3.45 -5.42
N PRO A 181 -12.34 3.34 -4.21
CA PRO A 181 -13.00 4.46 -3.54
C PRO A 181 -12.10 5.69 -3.34
N THR A 182 -10.84 5.49 -2.92
CA THR A 182 -9.89 6.60 -2.77
C THR A 182 -9.63 7.29 -4.11
N THR A 183 -9.52 6.52 -5.18
CA THR A 183 -9.29 7.02 -6.54
C THR A 183 -10.51 7.82 -7.03
N GLU A 184 -11.72 7.35 -6.78
CA GLU A 184 -12.95 8.08 -7.10
C GLU A 184 -13.04 9.42 -6.37
N ILE A 185 -12.67 9.47 -5.08
CA ILE A 185 -12.63 10.72 -4.31
C ILE A 185 -11.65 11.71 -4.93
N LEU A 186 -10.45 11.25 -5.33
CA LEU A 186 -9.46 12.09 -6.00
C LEU A 186 -9.98 12.65 -7.33
N LEU A 187 -10.62 11.82 -8.16
CA LEU A 187 -11.22 12.25 -9.42
C LEU A 187 -12.36 13.24 -9.21
N ARG A 188 -13.23 13.00 -8.22
CA ARG A 188 -14.30 13.92 -7.83
C ARG A 188 -13.74 15.28 -7.40
N ASN A 189 -12.72 15.28 -6.54
CA ASN A 189 -12.07 16.51 -6.10
C ASN A 189 -11.41 17.25 -7.27
N ALA A 190 -10.75 16.54 -8.17
CA ALA A 190 -10.17 17.12 -9.38
C ALA A 190 -11.26 17.77 -10.27
N ALA A 191 -12.40 17.12 -10.45
CA ALA A 191 -13.52 17.67 -11.20
C ALA A 191 -14.07 18.96 -10.56
N ILE A 192 -14.21 19.01 -9.23
CA ILE A 192 -14.61 20.22 -8.51
C ILE A 192 -13.63 21.38 -8.78
N ILE A 193 -12.34 21.11 -8.68
CA ILE A 193 -11.29 22.11 -8.92
C ILE A 193 -11.34 22.60 -10.36
N VAL A 194 -11.38 21.68 -11.34
CA VAL A 194 -11.42 22.04 -12.77
C VAL A 194 -12.68 22.85 -13.10
N ASN A 195 -13.85 22.43 -12.61
CA ASN A 195 -15.09 23.17 -12.83
C ASN A 195 -14.97 24.62 -12.35
N ARG A 196 -14.40 24.83 -11.16
CA ARG A 196 -14.20 26.17 -10.59
C ARG A 196 -13.15 26.98 -11.34
N GLN A 197 -12.07 26.36 -11.79
CA GLN A 197 -11.06 27.04 -12.61
C GLN A 197 -11.60 27.45 -13.98
N CYS A 198 -12.56 26.69 -14.52
CA CYS A 198 -13.21 26.94 -15.80
C CYS A 198 -14.50 27.78 -15.69
N GLU A 199 -14.94 28.18 -14.49
CA GLU A 199 -16.19 28.92 -14.32
C GLU A 199 -16.18 30.24 -15.09
N TYR A 200 -17.24 30.46 -15.87
CA TYR A 200 -17.40 31.67 -16.67
C TYR A 200 -18.83 32.21 -16.60
N GLU A 201 -18.97 33.49 -16.94
CA GLU A 201 -20.23 34.20 -17.12
C GLU A 201 -20.26 34.82 -18.51
N LEU A 202 -21.43 34.85 -19.14
CA LEU A 202 -21.64 35.53 -20.42
C LEU A 202 -22.11 36.95 -20.13
N LYS A 203 -21.30 37.94 -20.52
CA LYS A 203 -21.64 39.37 -20.43
C LYS A 203 -21.37 40.01 -21.78
N ASP A 204 -22.39 40.68 -22.33
CA ASP A 204 -22.31 41.40 -23.60
C ASP A 204 -21.79 40.52 -24.78
N GLY A 205 -22.19 39.24 -24.80
CA GLY A 205 -21.76 38.28 -25.83
C GLY A 205 -20.32 37.76 -25.67
N ALA A 206 -19.60 38.16 -24.61
CA ALA A 206 -18.26 37.67 -24.33
C ALA A 206 -18.23 36.81 -23.05
N ILE A 207 -17.43 35.75 -23.08
CA ILE A 207 -17.10 34.98 -21.88
C ILE A 207 -16.20 35.80 -20.94
N LYS A 208 -16.57 35.87 -19.66
CA LYS A 208 -15.79 36.51 -18.59
C LYS A 208 -15.56 35.53 -17.44
N PRO A 209 -14.41 35.61 -16.74
CA PRO A 209 -14.15 34.74 -15.59
C PRO A 209 -15.13 35.04 -14.45
N LYS A 210 -15.79 34.01 -13.93
CA LYS A 210 -16.81 34.10 -12.88
C LYS A 210 -16.23 33.75 -11.50
N GLY A 211 -15.41 34.64 -10.95
CA GLY A 211 -14.92 34.54 -9.57
C GLY A 211 -13.40 34.46 -9.41
N TRP A 212 -12.94 34.45 -8.17
CA TRP A 212 -11.51 34.53 -7.82
C TRP A 212 -10.68 33.30 -8.21
N ASP A 213 -11.32 32.13 -8.20
CA ASP A 213 -10.69 30.83 -8.48
C ASP A 213 -10.55 30.51 -9.98
N THR A 214 -11.15 31.35 -10.82
CA THR A 214 -11.15 31.16 -12.27
C THR A 214 -9.77 31.43 -12.87
N VAL A 215 -9.41 30.65 -13.88
CA VAL A 215 -8.16 30.75 -14.61
C VAL A 215 -8.47 31.25 -16.01
N ARG A 216 -7.95 32.42 -16.38
CA ARG A 216 -8.31 33.13 -17.61
C ARG A 216 -8.01 32.28 -18.85
N GLU A 217 -6.88 31.60 -18.84
CA GLU A 217 -6.42 30.71 -19.89
C GLU A 217 -7.39 29.55 -20.10
N PHE A 218 -8.02 29.04 -19.03
CA PHE A 218 -8.98 27.93 -19.15
C PHE A 218 -10.35 28.44 -19.57
N VAL A 219 -10.79 29.57 -19.02
CA VAL A 219 -12.05 30.23 -19.44
C VAL A 219 -12.05 30.52 -20.93
N ALA A 220 -10.92 30.97 -21.49
CA ALA A 220 -10.79 31.20 -22.93
C ALA A 220 -11.02 29.95 -23.80
N LEU A 221 -10.83 28.74 -23.26
CA LEU A 221 -11.11 27.47 -23.94
C LEU A 221 -12.59 27.06 -23.87
N MET A 222 -13.37 27.69 -23.00
CA MET A 222 -14.79 27.36 -22.79
C MET A 222 -15.74 28.13 -23.71
N ASP A 223 -15.21 28.97 -24.60
CA ASP A 223 -16.02 29.71 -25.57
C ASP A 223 -16.62 28.74 -26.61
N PRO A 224 -17.96 28.58 -26.67
CA PRO A 224 -18.58 27.66 -27.62
C PRO A 224 -18.46 28.13 -29.08
N GLU A 225 -18.19 29.42 -29.33
CA GLU A 225 -18.08 29.97 -30.68
C GLU A 225 -16.66 29.87 -31.24
N LEU A 226 -15.65 29.62 -30.39
CA LEU A 226 -14.25 29.57 -30.77
C LEU A 226 -13.67 28.18 -30.53
N SER A 227 -13.19 27.54 -31.58
CA SER A 227 -12.40 26.31 -31.43
C SER A 227 -11.00 26.67 -30.93
N PRO A 228 -10.55 26.12 -29.78
CA PRO A 228 -9.24 26.43 -29.24
C PRO A 228 -8.12 25.89 -30.15
N THR A 229 -7.09 26.71 -30.35
CA THR A 229 -5.89 26.31 -31.09
C THR A 229 -5.04 25.34 -30.28
N ARG A 230 -4.19 24.55 -30.96
CA ARG A 230 -3.27 23.63 -30.29
C ARG A 230 -2.34 24.34 -29.31
N ASP A 231 -1.81 25.51 -29.67
CA ASP A 231 -0.96 26.34 -28.80
C ASP A 231 -1.70 26.81 -27.54
N GLN A 232 -2.99 27.12 -27.63
CA GLN A 232 -3.80 27.47 -26.46
C GLN A 232 -4.03 26.26 -25.53
N ILE A 233 -4.27 25.08 -26.10
CA ILE A 233 -4.40 23.84 -25.34
C ILE A 233 -3.08 23.50 -24.64
N ASP A 234 -1.96 23.54 -25.35
CA ASP A 234 -0.63 23.24 -24.81
C ASP A 234 -0.29 24.19 -23.65
N LYS A 235 -0.55 25.50 -23.81
CA LYS A 235 -0.37 26.50 -22.74
C LYS A 235 -1.26 26.23 -21.52
N ALA A 236 -2.50 25.80 -21.73
CA ALA A 236 -3.40 25.46 -20.63
C ALA A 236 -2.92 24.19 -19.90
N VAL A 237 -2.47 23.17 -20.62
CA VAL A 237 -1.87 21.96 -20.03
C VAL A 237 -0.63 22.31 -19.22
N GLU A 238 0.27 23.12 -19.78
CA GLU A 238 1.46 23.59 -19.05
C GLU A 238 1.12 24.34 -17.76
N LEU A 239 0.12 25.23 -17.83
CA LEU A 239 -0.33 25.99 -16.67
C LEU A 239 -0.89 25.06 -15.59
N GLN A 240 -1.74 24.10 -15.98
CA GLN A 240 -2.30 23.14 -15.02
C GLN A 240 -1.23 22.25 -14.40
N TYR A 241 -0.22 21.84 -15.17
CA TYR A 241 0.94 21.10 -14.67
C TYR A 241 1.72 21.90 -13.62
N ARG A 242 1.95 23.19 -13.87
CA ARG A 242 2.65 24.06 -12.91
C ARG A 242 1.82 24.25 -11.64
N LEU A 243 0.50 24.43 -11.77
CA LEU A 243 -0.39 24.63 -10.62
C LEU A 243 -0.51 23.35 -9.78
N ALA A 244 -0.80 22.21 -10.41
CA ALA A 244 -1.14 20.97 -9.71
C ALA A 244 0.08 20.10 -9.35
N ILE A 245 1.12 20.11 -10.17
CA ILE A 245 2.27 19.22 -10.02
C ILE A 245 3.57 19.99 -9.73
N GLY A 246 3.57 21.32 -9.87
CA GLY A 246 4.74 22.15 -9.56
C GLY A 246 5.89 22.04 -10.57
N ARG A 247 5.63 21.47 -11.76
CA ARG A 247 6.61 21.33 -12.85
C ARG A 247 5.96 21.56 -14.21
N VAL A 248 6.77 21.60 -15.26
CA VAL A 248 6.29 21.57 -16.66
C VAL A 248 6.01 20.14 -17.12
N PRO A 249 5.07 19.93 -18.05
CA PRO A 249 4.83 18.63 -18.68
C PRO A 249 6.04 18.21 -19.53
N THR A 250 6.23 16.90 -19.69
CA THR A 250 7.17 16.36 -20.69
C THR A 250 6.53 16.38 -22.08
N ARG A 251 7.32 16.14 -23.14
CA ARG A 251 6.81 16.10 -24.52
C ARG A 251 5.69 15.08 -24.75
N GLU A 252 5.71 13.95 -24.04
CA GLU A 252 4.68 12.90 -24.14
C GLU A 252 3.39 13.29 -23.39
N GLN A 253 3.46 14.30 -22.52
CA GLN A 253 2.35 14.78 -21.69
C GLN A 253 1.66 16.03 -22.25
N LEU A 254 2.09 16.51 -23.43
CA LEU A 254 1.53 17.64 -24.16
C LEU A 254 0.64 17.15 -25.31
#